data_AF-A0A2N2V1X3-F1
#
_entry.id   AF-A0A2N2V1X3-F1
#
_cell.length_a   1.000
_cell.length_b   1.000
_cell.length_c   1.000
_cell.angle_alpha   90.00
_cell.angle_beta   90.00
_cell.angle_gamma   90.00
#
_symmetry.space_group_name_H-M   'P 1'
#
loop_
_entity.id
_entity.type
_entity.pdbx_description
1 polymer ?
#
loop_
_entity_poly.entity_id
_entity_poly.type
_entity_poly.pdbx_seq_one_letter_code
_entity_poly.pdbx_strand_id
1 'polypeptide(L)'
;MMDVTDPYCVRRGDTLGAIAKRAGKSVQDLMHWNGIKNQNLLTEGQSLYLSEEKAFGVSVLFLDALRNPIENLLYKIQYDGQTKSGTTSANGFLPQMVTHDAKSRVEVWIQDLQGHWQNVCNQTSDFGHKLITLVSSSVVIKGETEKHPPTAPVRPEASPASKSAPGKAGKQPPPPPAASGTPSKNNPAVKTKTTKGKQGQSIVQISVDIPEGLTGLFDNYVGGEITQEQWEEAAERIDCETEVLRAIAEVESGGRIAFWRLNKADGANIPAILYERHYFSKATQNKYDKDHPDISWPTGYRKKDQLGKKDTKMSDGQVDADDIYSDYASAYLRLINAYRLDPNAALKSCSWGKFQIMGDNHVLCGEKELANFVKKMCTSEAAQIGLLAEFIRNKPRSWKNPKNKVLGKEISLWDAVKTKDWAAIAFNYNGPGYKTYGYDTKLKNAYEKHKQST
;
A
#
# COMPACT_ATOMS: atom_id res chain seq x y z
N MET A 1 -2.21 42.75 25.98
CA MET A 1 -1.83 41.38 26.37
C MET A 1 -0.56 41.04 25.60
N MET A 2 0.49 40.55 26.26
CA MET A 2 1.62 40.00 25.52
C MET A 2 1.19 38.65 24.94
N ASP A 3 1.46 38.39 23.66
CA ASP A 3 1.27 37.09 23.03
C ASP A 3 2.21 36.07 23.70
N VAL A 4 1.69 35.36 24.69
CA VAL A 4 2.38 34.22 25.28
C VAL A 4 2.04 33.00 24.42
N THR A 5 3.07 32.42 23.80
CA THR A 5 2.91 31.23 22.97
C THR A 5 2.41 30.05 23.80
N ASP A 6 1.46 29.29 23.27
CA ASP A 6 0.93 28.07 23.88
C ASP A 6 1.22 26.84 22.98
N PRO A 7 2.10 25.92 23.39
CA PRO A 7 2.70 25.82 24.73
C PRO A 7 3.85 26.82 25.00
N TYR A 8 4.04 27.15 26.28
CA TYR A 8 5.07 28.05 26.78
C TYR A 8 6.31 27.29 27.25
N CYS A 9 7.49 27.71 26.82
CA CYS A 9 8.76 27.18 27.30
C CYS A 9 9.25 27.99 28.51
N VAL A 10 9.33 27.36 29.68
CA VAL A 10 9.81 27.93 30.93
C VAL A 10 11.25 28.44 30.77
N ARG A 11 11.48 29.68 31.17
CA ARG A 11 12.79 30.34 31.11
C ARG A 11 13.41 30.43 32.50
N ARG A 12 14.74 30.61 32.56
CA ARG A 12 15.44 30.85 33.82
C ARG A 12 14.80 32.00 34.60
N GLY A 13 14.42 31.75 35.84
CA GLY A 13 13.80 32.74 36.74
C GLY A 13 12.28 32.85 36.64
N ASP A 14 11.61 32.07 35.78
CA ASP A 14 10.16 32.01 35.77
C ASP A 14 9.59 31.34 37.03
N THR A 15 8.41 31.83 37.47
CA THR A 15 7.56 31.16 38.46
C THR A 15 6.20 30.88 37.85
N LEU A 16 5.50 29.85 38.36
CA LEU A 16 4.18 29.48 37.83
C LEU A 16 3.18 30.64 37.96
N GLY A 17 3.25 31.40 39.06
CA GLY A 17 2.45 32.61 39.27
C GLY A 17 2.73 33.73 38.28
N ALA A 18 4.01 33.99 37.95
CA ALA A 18 4.36 35.01 36.97
C ALA A 18 3.93 34.60 35.55
N ILE A 19 4.05 33.32 35.20
CA ILE A 19 3.58 32.79 33.91
C ILE A 19 2.04 32.87 33.84
N ALA A 20 1.33 32.42 34.87
CA ALA A 20 -0.13 32.47 34.95
C ALA A 20 -0.65 33.90 34.78
N LYS A 21 -0.05 34.88 35.48
CA LYS A 21 -0.39 36.30 35.36
C LYS A 21 -0.16 36.84 33.95
N ARG A 22 0.96 36.49 33.30
CA ARG A 22 1.25 36.90 31.91
C ARG A 22 0.25 36.31 30.91
N ALA A 23 -0.14 35.05 31.10
CA ALA A 23 -1.09 34.34 30.26
C ALA A 23 -2.56 34.69 30.56
N GLY A 24 -2.83 35.44 31.64
CA GLY A 24 -4.19 35.77 32.08
C GLY A 24 -4.97 34.57 32.62
N LYS A 25 -4.28 33.62 33.26
CA LYS A 25 -4.84 32.35 33.77
C LYS A 25 -4.59 32.22 35.28
N SER A 26 -5.31 31.31 35.95
CA SER A 26 -5.03 31.02 37.36
C SER A 26 -3.88 30.03 37.50
N VAL A 27 -3.17 30.08 38.63
CA VAL A 27 -2.12 29.10 38.94
C VAL A 27 -2.72 27.69 39.02
N GLN A 28 -3.94 27.58 39.53
CA GLN A 28 -4.67 26.31 39.64
C GLN A 28 -4.94 25.68 38.27
N ASP A 29 -5.35 26.48 37.28
CA ASP A 29 -5.58 26.00 35.92
C ASP A 29 -4.28 25.50 35.29
N LEU A 30 -3.19 26.27 35.44
CA LEU A 30 -1.89 25.84 34.93
C LEU A 30 -1.40 24.56 35.63
N MET A 31 -1.65 24.41 36.93
CA MET A 31 -1.33 23.17 37.63
C MET A 31 -2.13 21.98 37.10
N HIS A 32 -3.44 22.17 36.89
CA HIS A 32 -4.35 21.16 36.35
C HIS A 32 -3.95 20.75 34.94
N TRP A 33 -3.83 21.70 34.01
CA TRP A 33 -3.48 21.48 32.60
C TRP A 33 -2.12 20.84 32.37
N ASN A 34 -1.21 20.94 33.34
CA ASN A 34 0.16 20.42 33.23
C ASN A 34 0.46 19.28 34.20
N GLY A 35 -0.52 18.83 35.00
CA GLY A 35 -0.31 17.78 36.01
C GLY A 35 0.71 18.15 37.10
N ILE A 36 0.90 19.44 37.37
CA ILE A 36 1.89 19.93 38.34
C ILE A 36 1.31 19.82 39.74
N LYS A 37 1.96 19.03 40.60
CA LYS A 37 1.59 18.88 42.01
C LYS A 37 2.19 19.95 42.92
N ASN A 38 3.37 20.48 42.55
CA ASN A 38 4.09 21.48 43.33
C ASN A 38 4.43 22.69 42.44
N GLN A 39 3.77 23.82 42.68
CA GLN A 39 3.93 25.07 41.92
C GLN A 39 5.34 25.67 41.97
N ASN A 40 6.16 25.28 42.95
CA ASN A 40 7.52 25.80 43.14
C ASN A 40 8.58 25.01 42.36
N LEU A 41 8.21 23.87 41.75
CA LEU A 41 9.12 23.00 41.04
C LEU A 41 8.91 23.14 39.52
N LEU A 42 9.43 24.22 38.96
CA LEU A 42 9.52 24.42 37.52
C LEU A 42 10.96 24.22 37.05
N THR A 43 11.13 23.52 35.94
CA THR A 43 12.45 23.31 35.33
C THR A 43 12.60 24.23 34.12
N GLU A 44 13.74 24.88 33.98
CA GLU A 44 14.06 25.63 32.76
C GLU A 44 13.99 24.71 31.53
N GLY A 45 13.34 25.16 30.46
CA GLY A 45 13.08 24.36 29.26
C GLY A 45 11.82 23.49 29.33
N GLN A 46 11.11 23.46 30.47
CA GLN A 46 9.83 22.74 30.60
C GLN A 46 8.76 23.41 29.73
N SER A 47 7.99 22.60 29.01
CA SER A 47 6.84 23.06 28.22
C SER A 47 5.59 23.09 29.11
N LEU A 48 4.85 24.21 29.09
CA LEU A 48 3.61 24.41 29.83
C LEU A 48 2.46 24.75 28.89
N TYR A 49 1.39 23.98 28.97
CA TYR A 49 0.11 24.30 28.35
C TYR A 49 -0.56 25.45 29.11
N LEU A 50 -1.01 26.46 28.36
CA LEU A 50 -1.66 27.66 28.91
C LEU A 50 -3.17 27.71 28.63
N SER A 51 -3.71 26.66 28.03
CA SER A 51 -5.13 26.50 27.73
C SER A 51 -5.56 25.05 27.85
N GLU A 52 -6.85 24.86 28.14
CA GLU A 52 -7.48 23.54 28.22
C GLU A 52 -7.46 22.84 26.85
N GLU A 53 -7.64 23.60 25.76
CA GLU A 53 -7.59 23.10 24.40
C GLU A 53 -6.23 22.48 24.05
N LYS A 54 -5.13 23.07 24.53
CA LYS A 54 -3.78 22.53 24.32
C LYS A 54 -3.45 21.40 25.30
N ALA A 55 -4.02 21.45 26.50
CA ALA A 55 -3.78 20.47 27.55
C ALA A 55 -4.55 19.17 27.35
N PHE A 56 -5.80 19.23 26.87
CA PHE A 56 -6.74 18.10 26.79
C PHE A 56 -7.47 18.03 25.44
N GLY A 57 -6.96 18.72 24.43
CA GLY A 57 -7.51 18.66 23.08
C GLY A 57 -7.41 17.25 22.51
N VAL A 58 -8.48 16.78 21.88
CA VAL A 58 -8.49 15.52 21.14
C VAL A 58 -8.99 15.79 19.73
N SER A 59 -8.27 15.24 18.76
CA SER A 59 -8.69 15.16 17.36
C SER A 59 -8.73 13.71 16.95
N VAL A 60 -9.75 13.34 16.18
CA VAL A 60 -9.88 12.00 15.61
C VAL A 60 -9.86 12.15 14.10
N LEU A 61 -9.01 11.36 13.45
CA LEU A 61 -8.81 11.33 12.00
C LEU A 61 -9.06 9.91 11.50
N PHE A 62 -10.01 9.76 10.58
CA PHE A 62 -10.28 8.52 9.89
C PHE A 62 -9.58 8.48 8.55
N LEU A 63 -8.80 7.42 8.33
CA LEU A 63 -8.07 7.17 7.11
C LEU A 63 -8.40 5.80 6.53
N ASP A 64 -8.27 5.65 5.21
CA ASP A 64 -8.28 4.36 4.55
C ASP A 64 -6.92 3.63 4.68
N ALA A 65 -6.80 2.44 4.09
CA ALA A 65 -5.62 1.59 4.17
C ALA A 65 -4.34 2.27 3.64
N LEU A 66 -4.52 3.32 2.83
CA LEU A 66 -3.48 4.10 2.17
C LEU A 66 -3.25 5.45 2.83
N ARG A 67 -3.84 5.69 4.00
CA ARG A 67 -3.75 6.93 4.78
C ARG A 67 -4.47 8.13 4.14
N ASN A 68 -5.43 7.90 3.24
CA ASN A 68 -6.29 8.98 2.75
C ASN A 68 -7.45 9.24 3.70
N PRO A 69 -7.88 10.49 3.88
CA PRO A 69 -9.04 10.79 4.71
C PRO A 69 -10.33 10.13 4.23
N ILE A 70 -11.09 9.53 5.15
CA ILE A 70 -12.42 8.98 4.86
C ILE A 70 -13.46 10.07 5.13
N GLU A 71 -14.09 10.58 4.09
CA GLU A 71 -15.20 11.53 4.18
C GLU A 71 -16.55 10.81 4.36
N ASN A 72 -17.52 11.48 5.00
CA ASN A 72 -18.91 11.02 5.10
C ASN A 72 -19.08 9.70 5.88
N LEU A 73 -18.12 9.34 6.72
CA LEU A 73 -18.21 8.19 7.61
C LEU A 73 -19.05 8.56 8.83
N LEU A 74 -20.15 7.84 9.04
CA LEU A 74 -20.99 7.99 10.22
C LEU A 74 -20.22 7.53 11.46
N TYR A 75 -20.08 8.46 12.41
CA TYR A 75 -19.41 8.22 13.66
C TYR A 75 -20.33 8.55 14.84
N LYS A 76 -20.00 7.93 15.98
CA LYS A 76 -20.46 8.31 17.30
C LYS A 76 -19.26 8.31 18.22
N ILE A 77 -19.07 9.39 18.97
CA ILE A 77 -17.95 9.56 19.90
C ILE A 77 -18.48 9.86 21.29
N GLN A 78 -17.88 9.23 22.29
CA GLN A 78 -18.27 9.35 23.69
C GLN A 78 -17.07 9.70 24.55
N TYR A 79 -17.20 10.74 25.36
CA TYR A 79 -16.19 11.19 26.32
C TYR A 79 -16.86 12.02 27.41
N ASP A 80 -16.38 11.92 28.64
CA ASP A 80 -16.87 12.70 29.79
C ASP A 80 -18.40 12.70 29.97
N GLY A 81 -19.04 11.55 29.71
CA GLY A 81 -20.50 11.40 29.76
C GLY A 81 -21.27 12.05 28.61
N GLN A 82 -20.58 12.72 27.69
CA GLN A 82 -21.16 13.29 26.47
C GLN A 82 -21.16 12.25 25.35
N THR A 83 -22.14 12.35 24.45
CA THR A 83 -22.18 11.61 23.19
C THR A 83 -22.40 12.59 22.05
N LYS A 84 -21.53 12.56 21.04
CA LYS A 84 -21.67 13.32 19.80
C LYS A 84 -21.70 12.37 18.61
N SER A 85 -22.50 12.67 17.61
CA SER A 85 -22.59 11.89 16.38
C SER A 85 -22.56 12.81 15.18
N GLY A 86 -22.11 12.31 14.06
CA GLY A 86 -22.07 13.06 12.80
C GLY A 86 -21.40 12.26 11.71
N THR A 87 -20.98 12.97 10.68
CA THR A 87 -20.17 12.41 9.59
C THR A 87 -18.79 13.06 9.58
N THR A 88 -17.76 12.30 9.22
CA THR A 88 -16.42 12.85 8.99
C THR A 88 -16.44 13.89 7.87
N SER A 89 -15.65 14.95 8.02
CA SER A 89 -15.45 15.96 6.98
C SER A 89 -14.57 15.46 5.83
N ALA A 90 -14.43 16.25 4.76
CA ALA A 90 -13.58 15.93 3.59
C ALA A 90 -12.12 15.62 3.93
N ASN A 91 -11.62 16.15 5.05
CA ASN A 91 -10.28 15.87 5.57
C ASN A 91 -10.26 14.71 6.59
N GLY A 92 -11.35 13.94 6.72
CA GLY A 92 -11.46 12.75 7.55
C GLY A 92 -11.51 13.01 9.06
N PHE A 93 -11.50 14.28 9.47
CA PHE A 93 -11.53 14.66 10.87
C PHE A 93 -12.94 14.62 11.45
N LEU A 94 -13.00 14.35 12.75
CA LEU A 94 -14.12 14.72 13.59
C LEU A 94 -13.93 16.18 14.05
N PRO A 95 -15.02 16.86 14.43
CA PRO A 95 -14.91 18.13 15.14
C PRO A 95 -13.96 18.00 16.33
N GLN A 96 -13.08 18.98 16.50
CA GLN A 96 -12.16 19.02 17.63
C GLN A 96 -12.94 19.01 18.94
N MET A 97 -12.41 18.29 19.92
CA MET A 97 -12.95 18.25 21.27
C MET A 97 -11.87 18.53 22.29
N VAL A 98 -12.33 18.84 23.49
CA VAL A 98 -11.51 19.04 24.67
C VAL A 98 -12.15 18.18 25.74
N THR A 99 -11.36 17.31 26.35
CA THR A 99 -11.81 16.50 27.49
C THR A 99 -11.56 17.22 28.80
N HIS A 100 -12.26 16.82 29.86
CA HIS A 100 -12.16 17.47 31.17
C HIS A 100 -10.78 17.31 31.83
N ASP A 101 -10.15 16.15 31.68
CA ASP A 101 -8.81 15.89 32.20
C ASP A 101 -8.04 14.87 31.36
N ALA A 102 -6.78 14.63 31.71
CA ALA A 102 -5.88 13.70 31.02
C ALA A 102 -6.26 12.20 31.18
N LYS A 103 -7.18 11.86 32.09
CA LYS A 103 -7.66 10.50 32.32
C LYS A 103 -9.02 10.24 31.68
N SER A 104 -9.67 11.27 31.14
CA SER A 104 -10.89 11.15 30.35
C SER A 104 -10.77 10.07 29.29
N ARG A 105 -11.78 9.21 29.19
CA ARG A 105 -11.84 8.16 28.17
C ARG A 105 -12.59 8.68 26.94
N VAL A 106 -12.00 8.45 25.78
CA VAL A 106 -12.57 8.74 24.46
C VAL A 106 -12.85 7.42 23.76
N GLU A 107 -14.13 7.17 23.51
CA GLU A 107 -14.61 6.02 22.76
C GLU A 107 -15.14 6.46 21.41
N VAL A 108 -14.64 5.85 20.33
CA VAL A 108 -15.06 6.16 18.96
C VAL A 108 -15.72 4.94 18.35
N TRP A 109 -16.88 5.17 17.75
CA TRP A 109 -17.71 4.19 17.10
C TRP A 109 -17.98 4.61 15.67
N ILE A 110 -18.08 3.64 14.77
CA ILE A 110 -18.48 3.84 13.37
C ILE A 110 -19.69 2.99 13.04
N GLN A 111 -20.46 3.39 12.04
CA GLN A 111 -21.59 2.62 11.55
C GLN A 111 -21.24 1.90 10.24
N ASP A 112 -21.51 0.60 10.15
CA ASP A 112 -21.37 -0.17 8.92
C ASP A 112 -22.50 0.11 7.92
N LEU A 113 -22.40 -0.46 6.71
CA LEU A 113 -23.40 -0.29 5.64
C LEU A 113 -24.77 -0.91 5.98
N GLN A 114 -24.82 -1.81 6.98
CA GLN A 114 -26.04 -2.44 7.46
C GLN A 114 -26.66 -1.69 8.65
N GLY A 115 -26.02 -0.61 9.11
CA GLY A 115 -26.50 0.23 10.21
C GLY A 115 -26.00 -0.20 11.60
N HIS A 116 -25.11 -1.18 11.72
CA HIS A 116 -24.59 -1.60 13.02
C HIS A 116 -23.43 -0.74 13.49
N TRP A 117 -23.38 -0.48 14.80
CA TRP A 117 -22.31 0.31 15.42
C TRP A 117 -21.17 -0.59 15.90
N GLN A 118 -19.94 -0.21 15.56
CA GLN A 118 -18.72 -0.90 15.98
C GLN A 118 -17.80 0.06 16.73
N ASN A 119 -17.34 -0.34 17.92
CA ASN A 119 -16.32 0.42 18.65
C ASN A 119 -14.96 0.15 18.01
N VAL A 120 -14.31 1.22 17.56
CA VAL A 120 -13.01 1.16 16.86
C VAL A 120 -11.89 1.79 17.67
N CYS A 121 -12.21 2.45 18.79
CA CYS A 121 -11.24 3.10 19.65
C CYS A 121 -11.78 3.23 21.07
N ASN A 122 -10.96 2.89 22.06
CA ASN A 122 -11.15 3.22 23.45
C ASN A 122 -9.79 3.61 24.04
N GLN A 123 -9.57 4.91 24.27
CA GLN A 123 -8.27 5.46 24.69
C GLN A 123 -8.46 6.60 25.70
N THR A 124 -7.47 6.83 26.56
CA THR A 124 -7.42 8.04 27.41
C THR A 124 -7.07 9.26 26.58
N SER A 125 -7.44 10.47 26.99
CA SER A 125 -7.06 11.73 26.34
C SER A 125 -5.59 12.11 26.57
N ASP A 126 -5.03 11.77 27.73
CA ASP A 126 -3.69 12.14 28.19
C ASP A 126 -3.45 13.67 28.24
N PHE A 127 -2.24 14.10 28.61
CA PHE A 127 -1.84 15.50 28.57
C PHE A 127 -1.29 15.88 27.19
N GLY A 128 -1.66 17.07 26.73
CA GLY A 128 -1.36 17.59 25.41
C GLY A 128 -2.46 17.28 24.40
N HIS A 129 -2.43 18.00 23.27
CA HIS A 129 -3.35 17.73 22.17
C HIS A 129 -3.09 16.34 21.58
N LYS A 130 -4.00 15.40 21.84
CA LYS A 130 -3.95 14.02 21.35
C LYS A 130 -4.60 13.90 19.97
N LEU A 131 -3.86 13.35 19.02
CA LEU A 131 -4.38 12.95 17.71
C LEU A 131 -4.58 11.43 17.70
N ILE A 132 -5.82 10.99 17.52
CA ILE A 132 -6.21 9.60 17.33
C ILE A 132 -6.40 9.38 15.83
N THR A 133 -5.61 8.49 15.23
CA THR A 133 -5.72 8.15 13.80
C THR A 133 -6.21 6.71 13.65
N LEU A 134 -7.36 6.55 13.02
CA LEU A 134 -8.01 5.26 12.78
C LEU A 134 -7.91 4.93 11.30
N VAL A 135 -7.34 3.78 10.98
CA VAL A 135 -7.00 3.39 9.60
C VAL A 135 -7.80 2.14 9.24
N SER A 136 -8.71 2.27 8.27
CA SER A 136 -9.47 1.13 7.74
C SER A 136 -8.58 0.24 6.89
N SER A 137 -8.64 -1.07 7.05
CA SER A 137 -7.95 -2.03 6.18
C SER A 137 -8.67 -2.26 4.83
N SER A 138 -9.82 -1.63 4.60
CA SER A 138 -10.66 -1.84 3.41
C SER A 138 -11.27 -0.54 2.90
N VAL A 139 -11.39 -0.41 1.58
CA VAL A 139 -11.89 0.79 0.88
C VAL A 139 -13.37 0.60 0.54
N VAL A 140 -14.22 1.58 0.87
CA VAL A 140 -15.62 1.66 0.41
C VAL A 140 -15.70 2.63 -0.76
N ILE A 141 -16.03 2.13 -1.95
CA ILE A 141 -16.24 2.95 -3.15
C ILE A 141 -17.75 3.20 -3.28
N LYS A 142 -18.18 4.47 -3.16
CA LYS A 142 -19.53 4.88 -3.54
C LYS A 142 -19.58 5.04 -5.06
N GLY A 143 -20.50 4.35 -5.72
CA GLY A 143 -20.78 4.52 -7.15
C GLY A 143 -22.29 4.57 -7.36
N GLU A 144 -22.73 5.44 -8.26
CA GLU A 144 -24.11 5.45 -8.73
C GLU A 144 -24.22 4.52 -9.95
N THR A 145 -25.21 3.63 -9.93
CA THR A 145 -25.52 2.79 -11.08
C THR A 145 -26.50 3.52 -11.97
N GLU A 146 -26.11 3.79 -13.21
CA GLU A 146 -27.03 4.29 -14.23
C GLU A 146 -27.77 3.13 -14.92
N LYS A 147 -28.93 3.41 -15.51
CA LYS A 147 -29.62 2.43 -16.36
C LYS A 147 -28.71 2.04 -17.53
N HIS A 148 -28.54 0.74 -17.72
CA HIS A 148 -27.77 0.17 -18.82
C HIS A 148 -28.24 0.74 -20.18
N PRO A 149 -27.32 1.19 -21.07
CA PRO A 149 -27.70 1.77 -22.35
C PRO A 149 -28.54 0.79 -23.20
N PRO A 150 -29.56 1.26 -23.94
CA PRO A 150 -30.34 0.41 -24.85
C PRO A 150 -29.49 -0.20 -25.98
N THR A 151 -28.33 0.40 -26.25
CA THR A 151 -27.38 0.01 -27.29
C THR A 151 -26.35 -1.02 -26.82
N ALA A 152 -26.32 -1.33 -25.53
CA ALA A 152 -25.32 -2.24 -24.99
C ALA A 152 -25.74 -3.71 -25.23
N PRO A 153 -24.76 -4.60 -25.51
CA PRO A 153 -25.03 -5.97 -25.93
C PRO A 153 -25.87 -6.74 -24.90
N VAL A 154 -26.76 -7.60 -25.38
CA VAL A 154 -27.74 -8.32 -24.55
C VAL A 154 -27.00 -9.19 -23.53
N ARG A 155 -27.38 -9.03 -22.26
CA ARG A 155 -26.89 -9.80 -21.12
C ARG A 155 -27.23 -11.30 -21.33
N PRO A 156 -26.27 -12.23 -21.22
CA PRO A 156 -26.58 -13.66 -21.22
C PRO A 156 -27.54 -14.00 -20.06
N GLU A 157 -28.57 -14.80 -20.33
CA GLU A 157 -29.61 -15.14 -19.35
C GLU A 157 -28.99 -15.84 -18.12
N ALA A 158 -29.30 -15.31 -16.93
CA ALA A 158 -28.94 -15.91 -15.66
C ALA A 158 -30.02 -16.91 -15.22
N SER A 159 -29.61 -18.08 -14.73
CA SER A 159 -30.50 -19.10 -14.18
C SER A 159 -31.33 -18.57 -12.99
N PRO A 160 -32.59 -19.01 -12.81
CA PRO A 160 -33.52 -18.39 -11.88
C PRO A 160 -33.18 -18.73 -10.42
N ALA A 161 -32.99 -17.68 -9.61
CA ALA A 161 -32.91 -17.77 -8.15
C ALA A 161 -34.33 -17.76 -7.53
N SER A 162 -34.50 -18.60 -6.51
CA SER A 162 -35.74 -18.82 -5.74
C SER A 162 -36.27 -17.56 -5.05
N LYS A 163 -37.59 -17.36 -5.11
CA LYS A 163 -38.33 -16.32 -4.38
C LYS A 163 -38.52 -16.70 -2.91
N SER A 164 -38.39 -15.72 -2.01
CA SER A 164 -39.15 -15.68 -0.75
C SER A 164 -39.49 -14.23 -0.35
N ALA A 165 -40.69 -14.06 0.18
CA ALA A 165 -41.51 -12.84 0.27
C ALA A 165 -41.23 -11.96 1.53
N PRO A 166 -41.86 -10.78 1.68
CA PRO A 166 -41.51 -9.78 2.70
C PRO A 166 -42.21 -10.02 4.05
N GLY A 167 -41.46 -9.87 5.16
CA GLY A 167 -41.94 -10.02 6.54
C GLY A 167 -41.82 -8.72 7.37
N LYS A 168 -42.82 -8.48 8.21
CA LYS A 168 -43.18 -7.24 8.94
C LYS A 168 -42.21 -6.80 10.05
N ALA A 169 -42.29 -5.51 10.40
CA ALA A 169 -41.65 -4.87 11.53
C ALA A 169 -42.09 -5.43 12.90
N GLY A 170 -41.12 -5.71 13.79
CA GLY A 170 -41.37 -6.04 15.20
C GLY A 170 -40.10 -6.37 15.99
N LYS A 171 -39.85 -5.57 17.04
CA LYS A 171 -38.97 -5.72 18.23
C LYS A 171 -37.48 -6.11 18.04
N GLN A 172 -36.64 -5.30 18.69
CA GLN A 172 -35.17 -5.37 18.74
C GLN A 172 -34.69 -6.73 19.32
N PRO A 173 -33.79 -7.47 18.63
CA PRO A 173 -33.20 -8.67 19.19
C PRO A 173 -32.10 -8.34 20.21
N PRO A 174 -31.81 -9.24 21.18
CA PRO A 174 -30.70 -9.08 22.12
C PRO A 174 -29.36 -9.08 21.37
N PRO A 175 -28.31 -8.44 21.93
CA PRO A 175 -27.01 -8.36 21.26
C PRO A 175 -26.44 -9.76 21.01
N PRO A 176 -25.79 -9.99 19.83
CA PRO A 176 -25.15 -11.26 19.55
C PRO A 176 -23.97 -11.49 20.51
N PRO A 177 -23.64 -12.75 20.81
CA PRO A 177 -22.47 -13.08 21.63
C PRO A 177 -21.19 -12.52 20.99
N ALA A 178 -20.22 -12.15 21.82
CA ALA A 178 -18.95 -11.61 21.40
C ALA A 178 -18.29 -12.49 20.31
N ALA A 179 -17.75 -11.86 19.28
CA ALA A 179 -17.04 -12.54 18.21
C ALA A 179 -15.93 -13.42 18.80
N SER A 180 -15.98 -14.73 18.52
CA SER A 180 -14.89 -15.65 18.80
C SER A 180 -14.12 -15.88 17.50
N GLY A 181 -12.85 -15.52 17.52
CA GLY A 181 -11.95 -15.61 16.38
C GLY A 181 -10.69 -14.79 16.66
N THR A 182 -9.53 -15.42 16.64
CA THR A 182 -8.25 -14.71 16.75
C THR A 182 -8.11 -13.74 15.57
N PRO A 183 -7.69 -12.49 15.77
CA PRO A 183 -7.35 -11.57 14.68
C PRO A 183 -6.36 -12.23 13.72
N SER A 184 -6.51 -11.99 12.42
CA SER A 184 -5.49 -12.39 11.43
C SER A 184 -4.12 -11.91 11.91
N LYS A 185 -3.16 -12.82 12.05
CA LYS A 185 -1.77 -12.54 12.48
C LYS A 185 -1.01 -11.65 11.49
N ASN A 186 -1.64 -11.24 10.38
CA ASN A 186 -1.04 -10.53 9.26
C ASN A 186 -1.24 -9.01 9.30
N ASN A 187 -1.91 -8.46 10.31
CA ASN A 187 -1.82 -7.02 10.53
C ASN A 187 -0.38 -6.68 10.94
N PRO A 188 0.32 -5.79 10.21
CA PRO A 188 1.67 -5.38 10.60
C PRO A 188 1.65 -4.92 12.05
N ALA A 189 2.68 -5.29 12.82
CA ALA A 189 2.84 -4.75 14.17
C ALA A 189 2.82 -3.23 14.08
N VAL A 190 1.71 -2.65 14.54
CA VAL A 190 1.53 -1.21 14.60
C VAL A 190 2.50 -0.71 15.66
N LYS A 191 3.60 -0.11 15.23
CA LYS A 191 4.47 0.59 16.17
C LYS A 191 3.87 1.96 16.40
N THR A 192 3.52 2.23 17.64
CA THR A 192 3.25 3.56 18.15
C THR A 192 4.60 4.17 18.53
N LYS A 193 5.14 5.05 17.68
CA LYS A 193 6.29 5.87 18.04
C LYS A 193 5.78 7.23 18.50
N THR A 194 5.99 7.55 19.77
CA THR A 194 5.75 8.90 20.28
C THR A 194 6.94 9.77 19.86
N THR A 195 6.74 10.68 18.91
CA THR A 195 7.73 11.67 18.48
C THR A 195 7.28 13.07 18.89
N LYS A 196 8.19 14.04 18.87
CA LYS A 196 7.85 15.45 19.08
C LYS A 196 7.79 16.15 17.72
N GLY A 197 6.67 16.81 17.43
CA GLY A 197 6.53 17.66 16.25
C GLY A 197 7.41 18.90 16.34
N LYS A 198 7.49 19.68 15.25
CA LYS A 198 8.29 20.92 15.16
C LYS A 198 7.93 21.98 16.22
N GLN A 199 6.78 21.86 16.87
CA GLN A 199 6.30 22.75 17.94
C GLN A 199 6.21 22.04 19.31
N GLY A 200 6.87 20.89 19.47
CA GLY A 200 6.95 20.17 20.74
C GLY A 200 5.76 19.26 21.08
N GLN A 201 4.73 19.20 20.21
CA GLN A 201 3.56 18.34 20.41
C GLN A 201 3.91 16.85 20.35
N SER A 202 3.32 16.05 21.25
CA SER A 202 3.43 14.59 21.25
C SER A 202 2.65 14.00 20.09
N ILE A 203 3.35 13.50 19.07
CA ILE A 203 2.77 12.80 17.93
C ILE A 203 2.88 11.31 18.18
N VAL A 204 1.74 10.62 18.32
CA VAL A 204 1.71 9.16 18.30
C VAL A 204 1.63 8.73 16.84
N GLN A 205 2.78 8.47 16.23
CA GLN A 205 2.86 7.96 14.88
C GLN A 205 2.50 6.47 14.91
N ILE A 206 1.25 6.15 14.56
CA ILE A 206 0.81 4.79 14.23
C ILE A 206 1.27 4.53 12.80
N SER A 207 2.45 3.94 12.64
CA SER A 207 3.00 3.60 11.32
C SER A 207 3.11 2.10 11.15
N VAL A 208 2.85 1.66 9.92
CA VAL A 208 3.42 0.41 9.42
C VAL A 208 4.88 0.77 9.17
N ASP A 209 5.78 0.38 10.06
CA ASP A 209 7.21 0.70 9.96
C ASP A 209 7.73 0.18 8.61
N ILE A 210 7.86 1.05 7.62
CA ILE A 210 8.44 0.68 6.33
C ILE A 210 9.93 0.55 6.63
N PRO A 211 10.54 -0.62 6.41
CA PRO A 211 11.96 -0.79 6.65
C PRO A 211 12.75 0.32 5.97
N GLU A 212 13.64 1.00 6.70
CA GLU A 212 14.38 2.18 6.24
C GLU A 212 15.13 1.92 4.93
N GLY A 213 15.61 0.69 4.74
CA GLY A 213 16.25 0.23 3.50
C GLY A 213 15.32 0.16 2.29
N LEU A 214 14.01 0.02 2.48
CA LEU A 214 13.02 0.02 1.39
C LEU A 214 12.61 1.45 1.01
N THR A 215 12.45 2.36 1.99
CA THR A 215 12.13 3.77 1.72
C THR A 215 13.23 4.47 0.92
N GLY A 216 14.50 4.27 1.26
CA GLY A 216 15.62 4.91 0.56
C GLY A 216 15.76 4.48 -0.91
N LEU A 217 15.14 3.36 -1.32
CA LEU A 217 15.11 2.94 -2.72
C LEU A 217 14.14 3.80 -3.55
N PHE A 218 13.06 4.29 -2.96
CA PHE A 218 12.01 5.06 -3.66
C PHE A 218 12.38 6.52 -3.89
N ASP A 219 13.27 7.07 -3.07
CA ASP A 219 13.76 8.44 -3.20
C ASP A 219 14.63 8.66 -4.47
N ASN A 220 14.98 7.58 -5.18
CA ASN A 220 15.78 7.63 -6.40
C ASN A 220 14.97 7.99 -7.66
N TYR A 221 13.65 8.20 -7.55
CA TYR A 221 12.84 8.52 -8.71
C TYR A 221 13.20 9.90 -9.28
N VAL A 222 13.69 9.92 -10.52
CA VAL A 222 14.01 11.14 -11.27
C VAL A 222 12.94 11.44 -12.33
N GLY A 223 12.18 10.42 -12.73
CA GLY A 223 11.15 10.54 -13.78
C GLY A 223 11.73 10.72 -15.18
N GLY A 224 10.90 11.27 -16.07
CA GLY A 224 11.21 11.47 -17.49
C GLY A 224 10.65 10.37 -18.39
N GLU A 225 10.12 10.79 -19.54
CA GLU A 225 9.80 9.89 -20.65
C GLU A 225 11.10 9.39 -21.30
N ILE A 226 11.04 8.21 -21.91
CA ILE A 226 12.20 7.62 -22.59
C ILE A 226 12.44 8.39 -23.89
N THR A 227 13.62 8.99 -24.02
CA THR A 227 13.98 9.74 -25.23
C THR A 227 14.29 8.81 -26.40
N GLN A 228 14.26 9.34 -27.62
CA GLN A 228 14.65 8.59 -28.82
C GLN A 228 16.09 8.04 -28.71
N GLU A 229 17.05 8.87 -28.28
CA GLU A 229 18.44 8.45 -28.04
C GLU A 229 18.53 7.29 -27.03
N GLN A 230 17.77 7.33 -25.93
CA GLN A 230 17.80 6.26 -24.94
C GLN A 230 17.25 4.93 -25.49
N TRP A 231 16.28 5.00 -26.40
CA TRP A 231 15.80 3.83 -27.12
C TRP A 231 16.86 3.27 -28.07
N GLU A 232 17.54 4.14 -28.80
CA GLU A 232 18.60 3.77 -29.75
C GLU A 232 19.79 3.17 -29.03
N GLU A 233 20.28 3.79 -27.94
CA GLU A 233 21.35 3.25 -27.11
C GLU A 233 21.02 1.86 -26.55
N ALA A 234 19.79 1.66 -26.09
CA ALA A 234 19.37 0.37 -25.55
C ALA A 234 19.27 -0.71 -26.64
N ALA A 235 18.83 -0.34 -27.84
CA ALA A 235 18.73 -1.24 -28.98
C ALA A 235 20.12 -1.60 -29.55
N GLU A 236 21.02 -0.63 -29.63
CA GLU A 236 22.42 -0.82 -30.04
C GLU A 236 23.14 -1.80 -29.11
N ARG A 237 22.93 -1.69 -27.78
CA ARG A 237 23.51 -2.64 -26.80
C ARG A 237 23.14 -4.10 -27.03
N ILE A 238 22.05 -4.38 -27.75
CA ILE A 238 21.59 -5.73 -28.05
C ILE A 238 21.55 -6.02 -29.56
N ASP A 239 22.24 -5.21 -30.37
CA ASP A 239 22.37 -5.35 -31.82
C ASP A 239 21.02 -5.49 -32.55
N CYS A 240 19.99 -4.75 -32.12
CA CYS A 240 18.66 -4.82 -32.75
C CYS A 240 18.17 -3.45 -33.23
N GLU A 241 17.13 -3.48 -34.06
CA GLU A 241 16.42 -2.27 -34.43
C GLU A 241 15.64 -1.71 -33.24
N THR A 242 15.60 -0.38 -33.12
CA THR A 242 14.88 0.34 -32.07
C THR A 242 13.41 -0.06 -31.99
N GLU A 243 12.78 -0.28 -33.15
CA GLU A 243 11.38 -0.67 -33.29
C GLU A 243 11.12 -2.09 -32.77
N VAL A 244 12.11 -2.99 -32.82
CA VAL A 244 12.01 -4.33 -32.24
C VAL A 244 11.96 -4.23 -30.72
N LEU A 245 12.86 -3.44 -30.12
CA LEU A 245 12.89 -3.24 -28.67
C LEU A 245 11.61 -2.52 -28.18
N ARG A 246 11.11 -1.55 -28.94
CA ARG A 246 9.82 -0.89 -28.68
C ARG A 246 8.63 -1.84 -28.77
N ALA A 247 8.62 -2.74 -29.75
CA ALA A 247 7.57 -3.75 -29.89
C ALA A 247 7.54 -4.70 -28.69
N ILE A 248 8.71 -5.17 -28.24
CA ILE A 248 8.85 -6.00 -27.04
C ILE A 248 8.35 -5.22 -25.83
N ALA A 249 8.82 -3.99 -25.64
CA ALA A 249 8.39 -3.13 -24.54
C ALA A 249 6.86 -2.90 -24.51
N GLU A 250 6.23 -2.63 -25.66
CA GLU A 250 4.78 -2.46 -25.77
C GLU A 250 4.03 -3.74 -25.38
N VAL A 251 4.40 -4.88 -25.96
CA VAL A 251 3.72 -6.15 -25.73
C VAL A 251 3.91 -6.66 -24.31
N GLU A 252 5.13 -6.56 -23.77
CA GLU A 252 5.45 -7.03 -22.42
C GLU A 252 4.88 -6.12 -21.34
N SER A 253 4.83 -4.81 -21.61
CA SER A 253 4.10 -3.89 -20.72
C SER A 253 2.62 -4.23 -20.66
N GLY A 254 2.01 -4.65 -21.78
CA GLY A 254 0.57 -4.90 -21.85
C GLY A 254 -0.27 -3.68 -21.47
N GLY A 255 0.25 -2.47 -21.70
CA GLY A 255 -0.38 -1.21 -21.30
C GLY A 255 -0.20 -0.85 -19.82
N ARG A 256 0.64 -1.58 -19.07
CA ARG A 256 0.94 -1.26 -17.68
C ARG A 256 1.80 0.00 -17.58
N ILE A 257 1.49 0.81 -16.57
CA ILE A 257 2.31 1.94 -16.16
C ILE A 257 3.59 1.45 -15.48
N ALA A 258 4.73 2.10 -15.76
CA ALA A 258 6.02 1.74 -15.17
C ALA A 258 6.13 2.18 -13.70
N PHE A 259 5.57 3.35 -13.42
CA PHE A 259 5.49 3.95 -12.11
C PHE A 259 4.04 4.24 -11.80
N TRP A 260 3.67 4.01 -10.56
CA TRP A 260 2.38 4.43 -10.03
C TRP A 260 2.63 5.30 -8.81
N ARG A 261 1.67 6.18 -8.52
CA ARG A 261 1.81 7.14 -7.45
C ARG A 261 1.12 6.59 -6.20
N LEU A 262 1.85 6.54 -5.09
CA LEU A 262 1.33 6.01 -3.82
C LEU A 262 0.17 6.87 -3.26
N ASN A 263 -0.08 8.05 -3.83
CA ASN A 263 -1.27 8.90 -3.65
C ASN A 263 -1.43 9.82 -4.89
N LYS A 264 -2.66 10.15 -5.31
CA LYS A 264 -2.93 11.07 -6.45
C LYS A 264 -2.43 12.51 -6.22
N ALA A 265 -2.28 12.96 -4.97
CA ALA A 265 -1.92 14.34 -4.64
C ALA A 265 -0.41 14.60 -4.51
N ASP A 266 0.25 14.02 -3.49
CA ASP A 266 1.64 14.28 -3.07
C ASP A 266 2.48 13.00 -2.91
N GLY A 267 1.94 11.84 -3.27
CA GLY A 267 2.61 10.55 -3.10
C GLY A 267 3.89 10.42 -3.93
N ALA A 268 4.85 9.66 -3.40
CA ALA A 268 6.06 9.28 -4.13
C ALA A 268 5.70 8.43 -5.37
N ASN A 269 6.48 8.61 -6.42
CA ASN A 269 6.44 7.71 -7.57
C ASN A 269 7.25 6.47 -7.24
N ILE A 270 6.58 5.32 -7.33
CA ILE A 270 7.19 4.02 -7.03
C ILE A 270 6.93 3.09 -8.21
N PRO A 271 7.86 2.17 -8.52
CA PRO A 271 7.68 1.29 -9.66
C PRO A 271 6.43 0.42 -9.48
N ALA A 272 5.72 0.13 -10.56
CA ALA A 272 4.68 -0.88 -10.53
C ALA A 272 5.30 -2.23 -10.16
N ILE A 273 4.65 -2.99 -9.28
CA ILE A 273 5.11 -4.33 -8.90
C ILE A 273 3.97 -5.34 -8.91
N LEU A 274 4.30 -6.61 -9.12
CA LEU A 274 3.49 -7.72 -8.61
C LEU A 274 4.34 -8.48 -7.60
N TYR A 275 3.73 -8.83 -6.47
CA TYR A 275 4.35 -9.68 -5.47
C TYR A 275 3.95 -11.14 -5.74
N GLU A 276 4.92 -12.06 -5.67
CA GLU A 276 4.74 -13.47 -5.96
C GLU A 276 5.09 -14.34 -4.74
N ARG A 277 4.09 -14.68 -3.91
CA ARG A 277 4.31 -15.44 -2.66
C ARG A 277 5.02 -16.77 -2.82
N HIS A 278 4.89 -17.40 -3.99
CA HIS A 278 5.54 -18.68 -4.28
C HIS A 278 7.02 -18.54 -4.61
N TYR A 279 7.46 -17.38 -5.10
CA TYR A 279 8.88 -17.06 -5.16
C TYR A 279 9.43 -16.84 -3.74
N PHE A 280 8.67 -16.19 -2.86
CA PHE A 280 9.12 -15.95 -1.49
C PHE A 280 9.22 -17.23 -0.68
N SER A 281 8.21 -18.10 -0.76
CA SER A 281 8.22 -19.45 -0.22
C SER A 281 9.46 -20.21 -0.69
N LYS A 282 9.70 -20.27 -2.01
CA LYS A 282 10.90 -20.94 -2.57
C LYS A 282 12.21 -20.32 -2.07
N ALA A 283 12.33 -19.00 -2.11
CA ALA A 283 13.55 -18.27 -1.74
C ALA A 283 13.88 -18.42 -0.24
N THR A 284 12.86 -18.55 0.60
CA THR A 284 12.98 -18.78 2.05
C THR A 284 12.93 -20.25 2.43
N GLN A 285 12.97 -21.17 1.46
CA GLN A 285 12.91 -22.62 1.68
C GLN A 285 11.68 -23.06 2.49
N ASN A 286 10.52 -22.45 2.18
CA ASN A 286 9.21 -22.70 2.77
C ASN A 286 9.12 -22.34 4.27
N LYS A 287 10.10 -21.61 4.80
CA LYS A 287 10.21 -21.27 6.23
C LYS A 287 8.97 -20.55 6.78
N TYR A 288 8.33 -19.71 5.97
CA TYR A 288 7.23 -18.84 6.41
C TYR A 288 5.84 -19.31 5.93
N ASP A 289 5.73 -20.44 5.23
CA ASP A 289 4.48 -20.86 4.60
C ASP A 289 3.35 -21.12 5.60
N LYS A 290 3.71 -21.67 6.77
CA LYS A 290 2.74 -21.99 7.82
C LYS A 290 2.25 -20.75 8.57
N ASP A 291 3.16 -19.82 8.84
CA ASP A 291 2.88 -18.67 9.71
C ASP A 291 2.37 -17.45 8.92
N HIS A 292 2.68 -17.37 7.63
CA HIS A 292 2.39 -16.23 6.75
C HIS A 292 1.91 -16.65 5.34
N PRO A 293 0.81 -17.43 5.21
CA PRO A 293 0.35 -17.99 3.93
C PRO A 293 -0.03 -16.95 2.85
N ASP A 294 -0.37 -15.72 3.23
CA ASP A 294 -0.63 -14.64 2.26
C ASP A 294 0.66 -14.24 1.52
N ILE A 295 1.80 -14.13 2.22
CA ILE A 295 3.07 -13.67 1.62
C ILE A 295 4.05 -14.80 1.29
N SER A 296 3.82 -16.00 1.81
CA SER A 296 4.64 -17.19 1.58
C SER A 296 3.74 -18.39 1.37
N TRP A 297 3.69 -18.94 0.17
CA TRP A 297 2.95 -20.18 -0.08
C TRP A 297 3.47 -20.90 -1.34
N PRO A 298 3.46 -22.25 -1.42
CA PRO A 298 4.02 -22.98 -2.57
C PRO A 298 3.34 -22.70 -3.92
N THR A 299 2.17 -22.07 -3.92
CA THR A 299 1.46 -21.70 -5.15
C THR A 299 1.14 -20.21 -5.18
N GLY A 300 1.13 -19.63 -6.39
CA GLY A 300 0.82 -18.21 -6.59
C GLY A 300 -0.64 -17.86 -6.24
N TYR A 301 -0.98 -16.60 -6.42
CA TYR A 301 -2.33 -16.09 -6.23
C TYR A 301 -3.28 -16.58 -7.34
N ARG A 302 -4.56 -16.32 -7.16
CA ARG A 302 -5.66 -16.67 -8.06
C ARG A 302 -6.27 -15.43 -8.68
N LYS A 303 -7.00 -15.64 -9.77
CA LYS A 303 -7.77 -14.57 -10.40
C LYS A 303 -9.04 -14.32 -9.60
N LYS A 304 -9.53 -13.08 -9.63
CA LYS A 304 -10.68 -12.63 -8.84
C LYS A 304 -11.96 -13.45 -9.08
N ASP A 305 -12.13 -14.01 -10.28
CA ASP A 305 -13.25 -14.88 -10.65
C ASP A 305 -13.20 -16.27 -9.96
N GLN A 306 -12.12 -16.58 -9.25
CA GLN A 306 -11.95 -17.82 -8.51
C GLN A 306 -12.25 -17.66 -7.01
N LEU A 307 -12.51 -16.44 -6.53
CA LEU A 307 -12.85 -16.17 -5.13
C LEU A 307 -14.03 -17.03 -4.66
N GLY A 308 -13.87 -17.70 -3.51
CA GLY A 308 -14.85 -18.61 -2.91
C GLY A 308 -14.92 -20.00 -3.54
N LYS A 309 -14.13 -20.31 -4.58
CA LYS A 309 -14.06 -21.66 -5.15
C LYS A 309 -13.17 -22.56 -4.29
N LYS A 310 -13.50 -23.85 -4.23
CA LYS A 310 -12.62 -24.86 -3.63
C LYS A 310 -11.34 -25.00 -4.45
N ASP A 311 -10.19 -24.96 -3.78
CA ASP A 311 -8.88 -25.24 -4.35
C ASP A 311 -8.00 -25.87 -3.27
N THR A 312 -7.75 -27.18 -3.39
CA THR A 312 -6.98 -27.96 -2.42
C THR A 312 -5.51 -27.52 -2.32
N LYS A 313 -5.07 -26.64 -3.21
CA LYS A 313 -3.73 -26.03 -3.15
C LYS A 313 -3.67 -24.80 -2.25
N MET A 314 -4.80 -24.27 -1.78
CA MET A 314 -4.85 -23.15 -0.84
C MET A 314 -4.70 -23.64 0.60
N SER A 315 -4.31 -22.74 1.50
CA SER A 315 -3.94 -23.10 2.87
C SER A 315 -5.08 -23.71 3.70
N ASP A 316 -6.32 -23.39 3.33
CA ASP A 316 -7.57 -23.83 3.95
C ASP A 316 -8.46 -24.65 2.97
N GLY A 317 -7.97 -24.93 1.77
CA GLY A 317 -8.68 -25.68 0.73
C GLY A 317 -9.69 -24.87 -0.09
N GLN A 318 -9.74 -23.54 0.06
CA GLN A 318 -10.60 -22.64 -0.72
C GLN A 318 -9.86 -21.36 -1.09
N VAL A 319 -10.36 -20.64 -2.10
CA VAL A 319 -9.76 -19.37 -2.53
C VAL A 319 -10.37 -18.23 -1.73
N ASP A 320 -9.60 -17.66 -0.82
CA ASP A 320 -10.01 -16.52 0.00
C ASP A 320 -9.61 -15.18 -0.62
N ALA A 321 -10.01 -14.07 0.01
CA ALA A 321 -9.67 -12.72 -0.45
C ALA A 321 -8.14 -12.50 -0.52
N ASP A 322 -7.41 -13.04 0.46
CA ASP A 322 -5.96 -12.97 0.54
C ASP A 322 -5.27 -13.86 -0.52
N ASP A 323 -5.99 -14.77 -1.17
CA ASP A 323 -5.46 -15.61 -2.26
C ASP A 323 -5.57 -14.96 -3.63
N ILE A 324 -6.11 -13.74 -3.74
CA ILE A 324 -6.34 -13.07 -5.03
C ILE A 324 -5.17 -12.15 -5.42
N TYR A 325 -4.86 -12.10 -6.72
CA TYR A 325 -4.00 -11.05 -7.27
C TYR A 325 -4.67 -9.68 -7.08
N SER A 326 -3.95 -8.80 -6.41
CA SER A 326 -4.46 -7.52 -5.94
C SER A 326 -3.90 -6.35 -6.77
N ASP A 327 -4.34 -5.14 -6.43
CA ASP A 327 -3.75 -3.91 -6.96
C ASP A 327 -2.31 -3.68 -6.46
N TYR A 328 -1.68 -2.64 -7.00
CA TYR A 328 -0.31 -2.28 -6.65
C TYR A 328 -0.15 -1.93 -5.16
N ALA A 329 -1.15 -1.27 -4.57
CA ALA A 329 -1.14 -0.95 -3.14
C ALA A 329 -0.97 -2.20 -2.27
N SER A 330 -1.81 -3.20 -2.52
CA SER A 330 -1.81 -4.47 -1.81
C SER A 330 -0.53 -5.28 -2.09
N ALA A 331 0.00 -5.21 -3.32
CA ALA A 331 1.29 -5.82 -3.65
C ALA A 331 2.45 -5.20 -2.85
N TYR A 332 2.43 -3.88 -2.64
CA TYR A 332 3.42 -3.20 -1.79
C TYR A 332 3.26 -3.55 -0.31
N LEU A 333 2.04 -3.73 0.20
CA LEU A 333 1.82 -4.22 1.56
C LEU A 333 2.42 -5.62 1.76
N ARG A 334 2.21 -6.53 0.79
CA ARG A 334 2.82 -7.87 0.78
C ARG A 334 4.34 -7.80 0.76
N LEU A 335 4.92 -6.95 -0.10
CA LEU A 335 6.36 -6.71 -0.14
C LEU A 335 6.88 -6.19 1.21
N ILE A 336 6.24 -5.20 1.81
CA ILE A 336 6.65 -4.64 3.11
C ILE A 336 6.63 -5.72 4.20
N ASN A 337 5.59 -6.55 4.23
CA ASN A 337 5.48 -7.64 5.20
C ASN A 337 6.57 -8.70 4.99
N ALA A 338 6.81 -9.11 3.75
CA ALA A 338 7.86 -10.05 3.40
C ALA A 338 9.27 -9.51 3.70
N TYR A 339 9.51 -8.22 3.42
CA TYR A 339 10.81 -7.57 3.62
C TYR A 339 11.22 -7.56 5.10
N ARG A 340 10.25 -7.47 6.03
CA ARG A 340 10.53 -7.59 7.47
C ARG A 340 11.03 -8.97 7.88
N LEU A 341 10.67 -9.99 7.13
CA LEU A 341 11.06 -11.37 7.40
C LEU A 341 12.38 -11.71 6.73
N ASP A 342 12.52 -11.34 5.45
CA ASP A 342 13.73 -11.53 4.65
C ASP A 342 13.77 -10.49 3.51
N PRO A 343 14.61 -9.43 3.63
CA PRO A 343 14.71 -8.37 2.63
C PRO A 343 15.04 -8.87 1.22
N ASN A 344 16.02 -9.78 1.11
CA ASN A 344 16.50 -10.23 -0.20
C ASN A 344 15.49 -11.14 -0.87
N ALA A 345 14.91 -12.09 -0.12
CA ALA A 345 13.86 -12.95 -0.64
C ALA A 345 12.64 -12.13 -1.06
N ALA A 346 12.26 -11.11 -0.29
CA ALA A 346 11.11 -10.27 -0.60
C ALA A 346 11.30 -9.49 -1.91
N LEU A 347 12.45 -8.81 -2.07
CA LEU A 347 12.77 -8.06 -3.29
C LEU A 347 12.88 -8.97 -4.53
N LYS A 348 13.42 -10.19 -4.37
CA LYS A 348 13.47 -11.21 -5.43
C LYS A 348 12.10 -11.73 -5.85
N SER A 349 11.15 -11.69 -4.92
CA SER A 349 9.77 -12.18 -5.10
C SER A 349 8.83 -11.16 -5.71
N CYS A 350 9.34 -10.00 -6.12
CA CYS A 350 8.60 -9.02 -6.89
C CYS A 350 9.03 -9.02 -8.35
N SER A 351 8.06 -8.91 -9.26
CA SER A 351 8.29 -8.38 -10.61
C SER A 351 8.25 -6.86 -10.56
N TRP A 352 9.19 -6.21 -11.23
CA TRP A 352 9.42 -4.77 -11.11
C TRP A 352 9.20 -4.03 -12.43
N GLY A 353 8.60 -2.84 -12.31
CA GLY A 353 8.49 -1.85 -13.38
C GLY A 353 7.61 -2.30 -14.54
N LYS A 354 7.76 -1.57 -15.64
CA LYS A 354 6.96 -1.69 -16.87
C LYS A 354 7.00 -3.10 -17.47
N PHE A 355 8.18 -3.71 -17.46
CA PHE A 355 8.47 -4.98 -18.14
C PHE A 355 8.34 -6.21 -17.22
N GLN A 356 7.93 -6.00 -15.97
CA GLN A 356 7.65 -7.05 -15.00
C GLN A 356 8.79 -8.08 -14.85
N ILE A 357 10.03 -7.59 -14.81
CA ILE A 357 11.20 -8.46 -14.60
C ILE A 357 11.27 -8.82 -13.11
N MET A 358 11.29 -10.13 -12.82
CA MET A 358 11.47 -10.64 -11.44
C MET A 358 12.80 -10.19 -10.85
N GLY A 359 12.80 -9.77 -9.57
CA GLY A 359 14.00 -9.35 -8.86
C GLY A 359 15.06 -10.47 -8.76
N ASP A 360 14.64 -11.74 -8.77
CA ASP A 360 15.56 -12.89 -8.82
C ASP A 360 16.43 -12.93 -10.10
N ASN A 361 16.03 -12.19 -11.15
CA ASN A 361 16.78 -12.07 -12.39
C ASN A 361 17.78 -10.90 -12.41
N HIS A 362 18.08 -10.27 -11.26
CA HIS A 362 18.98 -9.09 -11.22
C HIS A 362 20.32 -9.32 -11.94
N VAL A 363 20.92 -10.51 -11.79
CA VAL A 363 22.19 -10.88 -12.46
C VAL A 363 22.03 -10.92 -13.98
N LEU A 364 20.89 -11.40 -14.49
CA LEU A 364 20.61 -11.40 -15.93
C LEU A 364 20.44 -9.98 -16.45
N CYS A 365 20.00 -9.04 -15.62
CA CYS A 365 19.93 -7.62 -15.96
C CYS A 365 21.28 -6.89 -15.84
N GLY A 366 22.40 -7.62 -15.68
CA GLY A 366 23.74 -7.03 -15.55
C GLY A 366 24.06 -6.52 -14.14
N GLU A 367 23.18 -6.73 -13.16
CA GLU A 367 23.36 -6.24 -11.79
C GLU A 367 23.83 -7.35 -10.85
N LYS A 368 25.04 -7.22 -10.32
CA LYS A 368 25.60 -8.19 -9.35
C LYS A 368 24.84 -8.16 -8.03
N GLU A 369 24.46 -6.96 -7.59
CA GLU A 369 23.77 -6.73 -6.32
C GLU A 369 22.29 -6.44 -6.56
N LEU A 370 21.42 -7.15 -5.84
CA LEU A 370 19.96 -6.96 -5.93
C LEU A 370 19.54 -5.53 -5.63
N ALA A 371 20.20 -4.86 -4.67
CA ALA A 371 19.90 -3.48 -4.31
C ALA A 371 20.09 -2.51 -5.49
N ASN A 372 21.11 -2.72 -6.33
CA ASN A 372 21.35 -1.88 -7.51
C ASN A 372 20.28 -2.08 -8.59
N PHE A 373 19.85 -3.33 -8.78
CA PHE A 373 18.72 -3.64 -9.65
C PHE A 373 17.44 -2.91 -9.21
N VAL A 374 17.08 -3.03 -7.93
CA VAL A 374 15.87 -2.38 -7.42
C VAL A 374 16.01 -0.85 -7.47
N LYS A 375 17.18 -0.30 -7.14
CA LYS A 375 17.46 1.14 -7.28
C LYS A 375 17.21 1.63 -8.71
N LYS A 376 17.73 0.93 -9.72
CA LYS A 376 17.51 1.27 -11.13
C LYS A 376 16.04 1.13 -11.53
N MET A 377 15.34 0.09 -11.05
CA MET A 377 13.90 -0.06 -11.25
C MET A 377 13.11 1.13 -10.67
N CYS A 378 13.57 1.71 -9.56
CA CYS A 378 12.97 2.89 -8.93
C CYS A 378 13.36 4.24 -9.56
N THR A 379 14.32 4.29 -10.50
CA THR A 379 14.87 5.57 -10.98
C THR A 379 14.04 6.21 -12.10
N SER A 380 13.85 5.50 -13.22
CA SER A 380 13.14 6.02 -14.39
C SER A 380 12.77 4.90 -15.38
N GLU A 381 11.88 5.16 -16.33
CA GLU A 381 11.55 4.17 -17.37
C GLU A 381 12.75 3.83 -18.25
N ALA A 382 13.63 4.81 -18.52
CA ALA A 382 14.86 4.60 -19.27
C ALA A 382 15.81 3.62 -18.56
N ALA A 383 15.92 3.72 -17.22
CA ALA A 383 16.69 2.76 -16.44
C ALA A 383 16.09 1.34 -16.53
N GLN A 384 14.76 1.23 -16.51
CA GLN A 384 14.06 -0.05 -16.68
C GLN A 384 14.31 -0.67 -18.06
N ILE A 385 14.40 0.13 -19.13
CA ILE A 385 14.74 -0.35 -20.47
C ILE A 385 16.17 -0.87 -20.54
N GLY A 386 17.12 -0.17 -19.91
CA GLY A 386 18.51 -0.67 -19.83
C GLY A 386 18.59 -2.05 -19.18
N LEU A 387 17.82 -2.27 -18.10
CA LEU A 387 17.73 -3.59 -17.44
C LEU A 387 17.07 -4.65 -18.33
N LEU A 388 16.05 -4.27 -19.12
CA LEU A 388 15.42 -5.17 -20.09
C LEU A 388 16.40 -5.58 -21.20
N ALA A 389 17.18 -4.64 -21.73
CA ALA A 389 18.18 -4.92 -22.76
C ALA A 389 19.22 -5.95 -22.27
N GLU A 390 19.77 -5.74 -21.06
CA GLU A 390 20.69 -6.71 -20.46
C GLU A 390 20.02 -8.05 -20.19
N PHE A 391 18.77 -8.04 -19.71
CA PHE A 391 18.00 -9.27 -19.53
C PHE A 391 17.86 -10.05 -20.84
N ILE A 392 17.54 -9.39 -21.95
CA ILE A 392 17.45 -10.00 -23.29
C ILE A 392 18.79 -10.62 -23.69
N ARG A 393 19.88 -9.86 -23.50
CA ARG A 393 21.24 -10.27 -23.86
C ARG A 393 21.72 -11.51 -23.10
N ASN A 394 21.41 -11.57 -21.80
CA ASN A 394 21.95 -12.58 -20.90
C ASN A 394 21.01 -13.77 -20.67
N LYS A 395 19.75 -13.73 -21.15
CA LYS A 395 18.78 -14.80 -20.90
C LYS A 395 19.23 -16.13 -21.52
N PRO A 396 19.32 -17.21 -20.73
CA PRO A 396 19.73 -18.50 -21.24
C PRO A 396 18.69 -19.06 -22.24
N ARG A 397 19.20 -19.80 -23.23
CA ARG A 397 18.37 -20.48 -24.24
C ARG A 397 17.31 -21.39 -23.59
N SER A 398 16.06 -21.24 -24.02
CA SER A 398 14.93 -22.05 -23.55
C SER A 398 14.89 -23.43 -24.23
N TRP A 399 14.35 -24.45 -23.56
CA TRP A 399 14.19 -25.80 -24.13
C TRP A 399 13.01 -25.85 -25.10
N LYS A 400 13.14 -26.47 -26.29
CA LYS A 400 12.01 -26.70 -27.20
C LYS A 400 10.84 -27.42 -26.52
N ASN A 401 11.20 -28.42 -25.72
CA ASN A 401 10.29 -29.06 -24.77
C ASN A 401 11.00 -29.18 -23.41
N PRO A 402 10.56 -28.45 -22.37
CA PRO A 402 11.17 -28.51 -21.05
C PRO A 402 11.20 -29.91 -20.44
N LYS A 403 10.29 -30.81 -20.85
CA LYS A 403 10.23 -32.20 -20.38
C LYS A 403 11.13 -33.15 -21.18
N ASN A 404 11.71 -32.72 -22.29
CA ASN A 404 12.52 -33.57 -23.18
C ASN A 404 13.80 -32.85 -23.61
N LYS A 405 14.89 -33.12 -22.88
CA LYS A 405 16.22 -32.56 -23.16
C LYS A 405 16.83 -33.02 -24.49
N VAL A 406 16.28 -34.06 -25.13
CA VAL A 406 16.75 -34.55 -26.44
C VAL A 406 16.32 -33.61 -27.56
N LEU A 407 15.19 -32.90 -27.39
CA LEU A 407 14.68 -31.97 -28.41
C LEU A 407 15.49 -30.68 -28.53
N GLY A 408 16.55 -30.50 -27.73
CA GLY A 408 17.46 -29.37 -27.83
C GLY A 408 16.86 -28.05 -27.34
N LYS A 409 17.70 -27.01 -27.37
CA LYS A 409 17.31 -25.65 -27.00
C LYS A 409 16.87 -24.87 -28.23
N GLU A 410 15.96 -23.93 -28.01
CA GLU A 410 15.65 -22.89 -28.99
C GLU A 410 16.79 -21.89 -29.12
N ILE A 411 16.71 -21.07 -30.19
CA ILE A 411 17.58 -19.91 -30.34
C ILE A 411 17.49 -19.01 -29.09
N SER A 412 18.59 -18.33 -28.78
CA SER A 412 18.62 -17.45 -27.61
C SER A 412 17.64 -16.30 -27.79
N LEU A 413 17.15 -15.73 -26.68
CA LEU A 413 16.29 -14.54 -26.76
C LEU A 413 17.00 -13.43 -27.53
N TRP A 414 18.29 -13.22 -27.25
CA TRP A 414 19.10 -12.23 -27.95
C TRP A 414 19.19 -12.49 -29.46
N ASP A 415 19.51 -13.72 -29.88
CA ASP A 415 19.56 -14.07 -31.31
C ASP A 415 18.18 -13.90 -31.97
N ALA A 416 17.11 -14.30 -31.29
CA ALA A 416 15.74 -14.11 -31.77
C ALA A 416 15.37 -12.63 -31.96
N VAL A 417 15.82 -11.77 -31.05
CA VAL A 417 15.64 -10.32 -31.16
C VAL A 417 16.41 -9.75 -32.35
N LYS A 418 17.67 -10.16 -32.55
CA LYS A 418 18.48 -9.74 -33.71
C LYS A 418 17.87 -10.19 -35.04
N THR A 419 17.34 -11.40 -35.11
CA THR A 419 16.76 -11.97 -36.34
C THR A 419 15.27 -11.68 -36.50
N LYS A 420 14.64 -10.96 -35.56
CA LYS A 420 13.20 -10.68 -35.52
C LYS A 420 12.32 -11.94 -35.57
N ASP A 421 12.78 -13.01 -34.93
CA ASP A 421 11.99 -14.25 -34.80
C ASP A 421 10.95 -14.07 -33.68
N TRP A 422 9.78 -13.52 -34.04
CA TRP A 422 8.69 -13.22 -33.11
C TRP A 422 8.21 -14.43 -32.30
N ALA A 423 8.24 -15.62 -32.92
CA ALA A 423 7.85 -16.85 -32.25
C ALA A 423 8.87 -17.24 -31.18
N ALA A 424 10.16 -17.17 -31.50
CA ALA A 424 11.22 -17.45 -30.55
C ALA A 424 11.36 -16.37 -29.46
N ILE A 425 11.12 -15.09 -29.78
CA ILE A 425 11.05 -14.01 -28.79
C ILE A 425 9.91 -14.32 -27.79
N ALA A 426 8.70 -14.53 -28.30
CA ALA A 426 7.54 -14.82 -27.48
C ALA A 426 7.73 -16.09 -26.63
N PHE A 427 8.32 -17.15 -27.20
CA PHE A 427 8.62 -18.38 -26.49
C PHE A 427 9.65 -18.19 -25.38
N ASN A 428 10.78 -17.54 -25.67
CA ASN A 428 11.83 -17.35 -24.67
C ASN A 428 11.39 -16.39 -23.56
N TYR A 429 10.54 -15.40 -23.87
CA TYR A 429 10.06 -14.44 -22.89
C TYR A 429 8.87 -14.98 -22.07
N ASN A 430 7.81 -15.43 -22.74
CA ASN A 430 6.51 -15.80 -22.14
C ASN A 430 6.35 -17.32 -21.92
N GLY A 431 7.27 -18.14 -22.43
CA GLY A 431 7.25 -19.60 -22.27
C GLY A 431 6.40 -20.35 -23.32
N PRO A 432 6.23 -21.69 -23.17
CA PRO A 432 5.61 -22.55 -24.18
C PRO A 432 4.14 -22.24 -24.46
N GLY A 433 3.44 -21.56 -23.56
CA GLY A 433 2.05 -21.13 -23.72
C GLY A 433 1.86 -19.89 -24.62
N TYR A 434 2.93 -19.33 -25.20
CA TYR A 434 2.86 -18.03 -25.86
C TYR A 434 1.85 -17.97 -27.02
N LYS A 435 1.70 -19.07 -27.78
CA LYS A 435 0.76 -19.15 -28.92
C LYS A 435 -0.70 -19.03 -28.48
N THR A 436 -1.05 -19.53 -27.31
CA THR A 436 -2.42 -19.45 -26.77
C THR A 436 -2.87 -17.99 -26.59
N TYR A 437 -1.93 -17.09 -26.33
CA TYR A 437 -2.20 -15.67 -26.12
C TYR A 437 -1.77 -14.78 -27.30
N GLY A 438 -1.31 -15.39 -28.40
CA GLY A 438 -0.90 -14.72 -29.64
C GLY A 438 0.24 -13.74 -29.47
N TYR A 439 1.18 -13.98 -28.53
CA TYR A 439 2.27 -13.05 -28.24
C TYR A 439 3.17 -12.78 -29.46
N ASP A 440 3.42 -13.80 -30.28
CA ASP A 440 4.18 -13.69 -31.53
C ASP A 440 3.52 -12.73 -32.53
N THR A 441 2.21 -12.91 -32.76
CA THR A 441 1.45 -12.04 -33.65
C THR A 441 1.39 -10.60 -33.11
N LYS A 442 1.24 -10.44 -31.80
CA LYS A 442 1.26 -9.12 -31.14
C LYS A 442 2.59 -8.41 -31.30
N LEU A 443 3.70 -9.12 -31.11
CA LEU A 443 5.06 -8.57 -31.28
C LEU A 443 5.27 -8.10 -32.72
N LYS A 444 4.91 -8.94 -33.70
CA LYS A 444 5.00 -8.58 -35.11
C LYS A 444 4.19 -7.32 -35.42
N ASN A 445 2.92 -7.29 -35.00
CA ASN A 445 2.04 -6.15 -35.27
C ASN A 445 2.53 -4.86 -34.60
N ALA A 446 3.04 -4.95 -33.37
CA ALA A 446 3.62 -3.81 -32.67
C ALA A 446 4.87 -3.29 -33.39
N TYR A 447 5.74 -4.18 -33.87
CA TYR A 447 6.91 -3.79 -34.67
C TYR A 447 6.51 -3.05 -35.95
N GLU A 448 5.58 -3.59 -36.74
CA GLU A 448 5.13 -2.92 -37.98
C GLU A 448 4.54 -1.53 -37.70
N LYS A 449 3.78 -1.38 -36.60
CA LYS A 449 3.24 -0.09 -36.16
C LYS A 449 4.35 0.91 -35.83
N HIS A 450 5.38 0.50 -35.08
CA HIS A 450 6.52 1.37 -34.77
C HIS A 450 7.33 1.73 -36.02
N LYS A 451 7.45 0.81 -36.98
CA LYS A 451 8.16 1.03 -38.23
C LYS A 451 7.46 2.02 -39.16
N GLN A 452 6.13 2.09 -39.12
CA GLN A 452 5.34 3.06 -39.87
C GLN A 452 5.29 4.44 -39.22
N SER A 453 5.65 4.53 -37.93
CA SER A 453 5.62 5.77 -37.14
C SER A 453 6.98 6.49 -37.09
N THR A 454 8.01 5.88 -37.68
CA THR A 454 9.37 6.40 -37.80
C THR A 454 9.60 6.82 -39.24
#